data_AF-A0A7S0M331-F1
#
_entry.id   AF-A0A7S0M331-F1
#
_cell.length_a   1.000
_cell.length_b   1.000
_cell.length_c   1.000
_cell.angle_alpha   90.00
_cell.angle_beta   90.00
_cell.angle_gamma   90.00
#
_symmetry.space_group_name_H-M   'P 1'
#
loop_
_entity.id
_entity.type
_entity.pdbx_description
1 polymer ?
#
loop_
_entity_poly.entity_id
_entity_poly.type
_entity_poly.pdbx_seq_one_letter_code
_entity_poly.pdbx_strand_id
1 'polypeptide(L)'
;CRRMYVLDRADGEGTLVVKQTTDLGAEREAFVLREAMHAGRSDDAGVPPSFPLVFGAHTTPHWSACALQNYEAPTLTALLEEHPAVFDEVNPCFDVVEKLFSTLQLFQAAGVT
;
A
#
# COMPACT_ATOMS: atom_id res chain seq x y z
N CYS A 1 9.87 4.29 17.05
CA CYS A 1 10.94 3.69 16.22
C CYS A 1 10.27 2.82 15.15
N ARG A 2 10.64 2.95 13.87
CA ARG A 2 10.06 2.17 12.75
C ARG A 2 11.11 1.21 12.20
N ARG A 3 10.75 -0.06 12.00
CA ARG A 3 11.58 -1.07 11.33
C ARG A 3 10.84 -1.62 10.11
N MET A 4 11.60 -1.95 9.08
CA MET A 4 11.09 -2.50 7.83
C MET A 4 11.86 -3.78 7.52
N TYR A 5 11.15 -4.83 7.14
CA TYR A 5 11.74 -6.10 6.71
C TYR A 5 11.16 -6.48 5.36
N VAL A 6 11.98 -7.07 4.50
CA VAL A 6 11.53 -7.74 3.28
C VAL A 6 11.69 -9.23 3.52
N LEU A 7 10.60 -9.99 3.36
CA LEU A 7 10.57 -11.42 3.60
C LEU A 7 10.06 -12.15 2.36
N ASP A 8 10.55 -13.36 2.11
CA ASP A 8 9.97 -14.25 1.11
C ASP A 8 8.59 -14.73 1.57
N ARG A 9 7.63 -14.75 0.64
CA ARG A 9 6.31 -15.34 0.92
C ARG A 9 6.44 -16.86 0.99
N ALA A 10 5.71 -17.47 1.92
CA ALA A 10 5.73 -18.92 2.11
C ALA A 10 5.14 -19.71 0.92
N ASP A 11 4.30 -19.08 0.11
CA ASP A 11 3.73 -19.64 -1.11
C ASP A 11 4.65 -19.54 -2.35
N GLY A 12 5.81 -18.89 -2.22
CA GLY A 12 6.77 -18.72 -3.30
C GLY A 12 6.37 -17.67 -4.36
N GLU A 13 5.28 -16.92 -4.17
CA GLU A 13 4.82 -15.90 -5.12
C GLU A 13 5.49 -14.53 -4.92
N GLY A 14 6.79 -14.53 -4.61
CA GLY A 14 7.60 -13.32 -4.44
C GLY A 14 7.76 -12.88 -2.98
N THR A 15 7.93 -11.58 -2.78
CA THR A 15 8.28 -11.00 -1.48
C THR A 15 7.15 -10.19 -0.84
N LEU A 16 7.22 -10.00 0.47
CA LEU A 16 6.34 -9.11 1.24
C LEU A 16 7.17 -8.15 2.08
N VAL A 17 6.55 -7.02 2.43
CA VAL A 17 7.14 -6.03 3.33
C VAL A 17 6.47 -6.11 4.69
N VAL A 18 7.25 -6.30 5.76
CA VAL A 18 6.78 -6.17 7.14
C VAL A 18 7.19 -4.81 7.69
N LYS A 19 6.20 -3.98 8.03
CA LYS A 19 6.39 -2.72 8.74
C LYS A 19 6.09 -2.93 10.22
N GLN A 20 7.07 -2.64 11.07
CA GLN A 20 6.93 -2.73 12.54
C GLN A 20 7.08 -1.35 13.17
N THR A 21 6.17 -0.99 14.07
CA THR A 21 6.20 0.26 14.85
C THR A 21 6.14 -0.04 16.35
N THR A 22 6.64 0.89 17.18
CA THR A 22 6.61 0.79 18.65
C THR A 22 5.27 1.18 19.28
N ASP A 23 4.25 1.42 18.45
CA ASP A 23 2.90 1.83 18.82
C ASP A 23 1.90 0.96 18.03
N LEU A 24 0.61 1.34 18.02
CA LEU A 24 -0.45 0.67 17.25
C LEU A 24 -0.50 1.11 15.77
N GLY A 25 0.47 1.88 15.29
CA GLY A 25 0.45 2.47 13.95
C GLY A 25 0.35 1.43 12.82
N ALA A 26 1.13 0.35 12.90
CA ALA A 26 1.09 -0.70 11.88
C ALA A 26 -0.23 -1.50 11.90
N GLU A 27 -0.82 -1.72 13.07
CA GLU A 27 -2.12 -2.37 13.20
C GLU A 27 -3.26 -1.51 12.64
N ARG A 28 -3.28 -0.21 12.96
CA ARG A 28 -4.24 0.74 12.40
C ARG A 28 -4.15 0.85 10.87
N GLU A 29 -2.93 0.88 10.33
CA GLU A 29 -2.70 0.88 8.88
C GLU A 29 -3.23 -0.39 8.23
N ALA A 30 -2.96 -1.56 8.82
CA ALA A 30 -3.53 -2.81 8.33
C ALA A 30 -5.06 -2.84 8.39
N PHE A 31 -5.65 -2.29 9.45
CA PHE A 31 -7.10 -2.16 9.57
C PHE A 31 -7.67 -1.28 8.44
N VAL A 32 -7.15 -0.06 8.27
CA VAL A 32 -7.58 0.89 7.23
C VAL A 32 -7.49 0.27 5.83
N LEU A 33 -6.36 -0.35 5.50
CA LEU A 33 -6.17 -0.96 4.19
C LEU A 33 -7.11 -2.15 3.96
N ARG A 34 -7.41 -2.96 4.98
CA ARG A 34 -8.40 -4.04 4.86
C ARG A 34 -9.81 -3.50 4.63
N GLU A 35 -10.22 -2.47 5.34
CA GLU A 35 -11.53 -1.83 5.14
C GLU A 35 -11.63 -1.29 3.70
N ALA A 36 -10.58 -0.67 3.19
CA ALA A 36 -10.53 -0.24 1.79
C ALA A 36 -10.63 -1.40 0.79
N MET A 37 -9.99 -2.54 1.06
CA MET A 37 -10.14 -3.76 0.26
C MET A 37 -11.59 -4.29 0.26
N HIS A 38 -12.32 -4.11 1.36
CA HIS A 38 -13.70 -4.57 1.50
C HIS A 38 -14.68 -3.61 0.82
N ALA A 39 -14.46 -2.30 0.96
CA ALA A 39 -15.25 -1.26 0.33
C ALA A 39 -15.09 -1.23 -1.21
N GLY A 40 -13.91 -1.58 -1.71
CA GLY A 40 -13.60 -1.61 -3.14
C GLY A 40 -14.21 -2.77 -3.94
N ARG A 41 -15.03 -3.62 -3.32
CA ARG A 41 -15.74 -4.70 -4.03
C ARG A 41 -17.09 -4.21 -4.55
N SER A 42 -17.11 -3.65 -5.75
CA SER A 42 -18.34 -3.74 -6.56
C SER A 42 -18.10 -3.93 -8.06
N ASP A 43 -17.30 -3.13 -8.77
CA ASP A 43 -17.59 -3.02 -10.24
C ASP A 43 -16.45 -3.36 -11.22
N ASP A 44 -15.18 -3.45 -10.81
CA ASP A 44 -14.06 -3.72 -11.74
C ASP A 44 -13.35 -5.06 -11.45
N ALA A 45 -13.96 -6.15 -11.91
CA ALA A 45 -13.38 -7.49 -11.83
C ALA A 45 -12.13 -7.61 -12.71
N GLY A 46 -10.96 -7.18 -12.19
CA GLY A 46 -9.66 -7.39 -12.84
C GLY A 46 -8.62 -6.31 -12.60
N VAL A 47 -8.98 -5.14 -12.06
CA VAL A 47 -8.02 -4.07 -11.77
C VAL A 47 -7.48 -4.26 -10.35
N PRO A 48 -6.14 -4.42 -10.16
CA PRO A 48 -5.55 -4.49 -8.84
C PRO A 48 -5.79 -3.19 -8.07
N PRO A 49 -5.98 -3.24 -6.74
CA PRO A 49 -6.08 -2.02 -5.96
C PRO A 49 -4.80 -1.20 -6.07
N SER A 50 -4.97 0.11 -6.12
CA SER A 50 -3.90 1.12 -6.15
C SER A 50 -3.28 1.39 -4.77
N PHE A 51 -3.60 0.55 -3.78
CA PHE A 51 -3.03 0.51 -2.45
C PHE A 51 -2.53 -0.92 -2.15
N PRO A 52 -1.53 -1.09 -1.26
CA PRO A 52 -0.93 -2.40 -1.03
C PRO A 52 -1.92 -3.36 -0.38
N LEU A 53 -1.92 -4.60 -0.85
CA LEU A 53 -2.64 -5.69 -0.18
C LEU A 53 -2.08 -5.93 1.22
N VAL A 54 -2.95 -6.29 2.16
CA VAL A 54 -2.58 -6.66 3.53
C VAL A 54 -2.63 -8.19 3.66
N PHE A 55 -1.50 -8.80 3.96
CA PHE A 55 -1.42 -10.25 4.22
C PHE A 55 -1.65 -10.61 5.68
N GLY A 56 -1.36 -9.70 6.60
CA GLY A 56 -1.47 -9.97 8.03
C GLY A 56 -1.12 -8.77 8.89
N ALA A 57 -1.52 -8.84 10.16
CA ALA A 57 -1.14 -7.87 11.17
C ALA A 57 -0.97 -8.59 12.50
N HIS A 58 -0.06 -8.09 13.34
CA HIS A 58 0.21 -8.63 14.66
C HIS A 58 0.47 -7.47 15.63
N THR A 59 -0.03 -7.61 16.85
CA THR A 59 0.11 -6.60 17.88
C THR A 59 0.50 -7.25 19.18
N THR A 60 1.42 -6.59 19.87
CA THR A 60 1.83 -6.89 21.25
C THR A 60 1.63 -5.66 22.11
N PRO A 61 1.79 -5.74 23.44
CA PRO A 61 1.72 -4.57 24.31
C PRO A 61 2.75 -3.47 24.02
N HIS A 62 3.80 -3.76 23.25
CA HIS A 62 4.94 -2.84 23.06
C HIS A 62 5.20 -2.48 21.59
N TRP A 63 4.59 -3.17 20.64
CA TRP A 63 4.78 -2.94 19.22
C TRP A 63 3.65 -3.55 18.40
N SER A 64 3.44 -3.01 17.22
CA SER A 64 2.59 -3.61 16.18
C SER A 64 3.38 -3.82 14.89
N ALA A 65 2.93 -4.75 14.06
CA ALA A 65 3.47 -5.00 12.74
C ALA A 65 2.36 -5.33 11.73
N CYS A 66 2.55 -4.94 10.48
CA CYS A 66 1.71 -5.33 9.35
C CYS A 66 2.56 -5.86 8.20
N ALA A 67 2.05 -6.92 7.56
CA ALA A 67 2.63 -7.52 6.36
C ALA A 67 1.85 -7.02 5.14
N LEU A 68 2.56 -6.38 4.22
CA LEU A 68 2.03 -5.67 3.07
C LEU A 68 2.62 -6.23 1.77
N GLN A 69 1.89 -6.06 0.67
CA GLN A 69 2.41 -6.29 -0.68
C GLN A 69 3.72 -5.55 -0.90
N ASN A 70 4.72 -6.26 -1.43
CA ASN A 70 5.88 -5.61 -2.02
C ASN A 70 5.61 -5.38 -3.52
N TYR A 71 5.77 -4.14 -3.99
CA TYR A 71 5.60 -3.82 -5.42
C TYR A 71 6.87 -4.08 -6.24
N GLU A 72 8.01 -4.36 -5.58
CA GLU A 72 9.32 -4.61 -6.22
C GLU A 72 9.82 -3.47 -7.15
N ALA A 73 9.14 -2.32 -7.10
CA ALA A 73 9.45 -1.09 -7.81
C ALA A 73 9.91 -0.01 -6.81
N PRO A 74 10.72 0.98 -7.26
CA PRO A 74 11.06 2.13 -6.43
C PRO A 74 9.81 2.89 -6.01
N THR A 75 9.91 3.66 -4.92
CA THR A 75 8.84 4.59 -4.55
C THR A 75 8.68 5.64 -5.65
N LEU A 76 7.48 6.22 -5.78
CA LEU A 76 7.24 7.29 -6.74
C LEU A 76 8.22 8.46 -6.56
N THR A 77 8.56 8.79 -5.30
CA THR A 77 9.57 9.81 -4.99
C THR A 77 10.96 9.43 -5.49
N ALA A 78 11.41 8.20 -5.22
CA ALA A 78 12.72 7.74 -5.71
C ALA A 78 12.77 7.70 -7.24
N LEU A 79 11.70 7.26 -7.89
CA LEU A 79 11.59 7.29 -9.35
C LEU A 79 11.71 8.71 -9.91
N LEU A 80 11.07 9.68 -9.28
CA LEU A 80 11.14 11.09 -9.68
C LEU A 80 12.52 11.71 -9.45
N GLU A 81 13.20 11.32 -8.38
CA GLU A 81 14.56 11.76 -8.09
C GLU A 81 15.57 11.19 -9.10
N GLU A 82 15.42 9.91 -9.48
CA GLU A 82 16.28 9.24 -10.45
C GLU A 82 15.97 9.65 -11.90
N HIS A 83 14.71 9.90 -12.21
CA HIS A 83 14.21 10.19 -13.56
C HIS A 83 13.23 11.39 -13.53
N PRO A 84 13.72 12.63 -13.35
CA PRO A 84 12.85 13.80 -13.22
C PRO A 84 11.97 14.08 -14.46
N ALA A 85 12.39 13.61 -15.64
CA ALA A 85 11.68 13.76 -16.90
C ALA A 85 10.62 12.65 -17.17
N VAL A 86 10.42 11.70 -16.24
CA VAL A 86 9.49 10.57 -16.44
C VAL A 86 8.04 11.00 -16.66
N PHE A 87 7.69 12.23 -16.28
CA PHE A 87 6.38 12.85 -16.47
C PHE A 87 6.39 14.05 -17.42
N ASP A 88 7.45 14.23 -18.22
CA ASP A 88 7.44 15.23 -19.30
C ASP A 88 6.45 14.86 -20.40
N GLU A 89 6.13 13.56 -20.51
CA GLU A 89 4.98 13.09 -21.26
C GLU A 89 3.70 13.25 -20.42
N VAL A 90 2.66 13.81 -21.03
CA VAL A 90 1.40 14.16 -20.37
C VAL A 90 0.65 12.93 -19.84
N ASN A 91 0.68 11.81 -20.59
CA ASN A 91 -0.12 10.63 -20.29
C ASN A 91 0.30 9.90 -19.00
N PRO A 92 1.59 9.57 -18.76
CA PRO A 92 1.99 8.84 -17.55
C PRO A 92 1.71 9.60 -16.23
N CYS A 93 1.73 10.94 -16.27
CA CYS A 93 1.42 11.77 -15.12
C CYS A 93 -0.07 11.68 -14.75
N PHE A 94 -0.95 11.81 -15.74
CA PHE A 94 -2.40 11.70 -15.52
C PHE A 94 -2.80 10.33 -15.00
N ASP A 95 -2.21 9.25 -15.51
CA ASP A 95 -2.49 7.88 -15.05
C ASP A 95 -2.16 7.69 -13.55
N VAL A 96 -1.04 8.25 -13.08
CA VAL A 96 -0.64 8.18 -11.67
C VAL A 96 -1.59 9.00 -10.81
N VAL A 97 -1.92 10.21 -11.25
CA VAL A 97 -2.85 11.11 -10.54
C VAL A 97 -4.24 10.48 -10.44
N GLU A 98 -4.76 9.91 -11.52
CA GLU A 98 -6.06 9.23 -11.54
C GLU A 98 -6.09 8.07 -10.54
N LYS A 99 -5.07 7.20 -10.56
CA LYS A 99 -4.97 6.09 -9.59
C LYS A 99 -4.92 6.58 -8.13
N LEU A 100 -4.21 7.67 -7.86
CA LEU A 100 -4.18 8.27 -6.52
C LEU A 100 -5.56 8.80 -6.12
N PHE A 101 -6.26 9.52 -7.00
CA PHE A 101 -7.60 10.03 -6.71
C PHE A 101 -8.62 8.92 -6.47
N SER A 102 -8.64 7.88 -7.31
CA SER A 102 -9.53 6.72 -7.12
C SER A 102 -9.27 6.04 -5.77
N THR A 103 -8.01 5.94 -5.35
CA THR A 103 -7.63 5.39 -4.04
C THR A 103 -8.18 6.22 -2.89
N LEU A 104 -8.02 7.54 -2.96
CA LEU A 104 -8.49 8.45 -1.92
C LEU A 104 -10.03 8.42 -1.81
N GLN A 105 -10.73 8.31 -2.94
CA GLN A 105 -12.19 8.14 -2.95
C GLN A 105 -12.61 6.83 -2.27
N LEU A 106 -11.87 5.74 -2.48
CA LEU A 106 -12.13 4.47 -1.79
C LEU A 106 -11.90 4.58 -0.28
N PHE A 107 -10.82 5.25 0.15
CA PHE A 107 -10.60 5.49 1.58
C PHE A 107 -11.70 6.36 2.20
N GLN A 108 -12.13 7.41 1.50
CA GLN A 108 -13.25 8.25 1.95
C GLN A 108 -14.55 7.45 2.04
N ALA A 109 -14.85 6.59 1.07
CA ALA A 109 -16.02 5.71 1.08
C ALA A 109 -15.97 4.67 2.22
N ALA A 110 -14.78 4.21 2.58
CA ALA A 110 -14.53 3.33 3.71
C ALA A 110 -14.58 4.05 5.08
N GLY A 111 -14.86 5.37 5.11
CA GLY A 111 -14.93 6.15 6.36
C GLY A 111 -13.56 6.44 6.98
N VAL A 112 -12.49 6.34 6.20
CA VAL A 112 -11.13 6.69 6.61
C VAL A 112 -10.96 8.20 6.42
N THR A 113 -10.89 8.95 7.53
CA THR A 113 -10.77 10.41 7.56
C THR A 113 -9.48 10.88 8.21
#